data_AF-A0A177V949-F1
#
_entry.id   AF-A0A177V949-F1
#
_cell.length_a   1.000
_cell.length_b   1.000
_cell.length_c   1.000
_cell.angle_alpha   90.00
_cell.angle_beta   90.00
_cell.angle_gamma   90.00
#
_symmetry.space_group_name_H-M   'P 1'
#
loop_
_entity.id
_entity.type
_entity.pdbx_description
1 polymer ?
#
loop_
_entity_poly.entity_id
_entity_poly.type
_entity_poly.pdbx_seq_one_letter_code
_entity_poly.pdbx_strand_id
1 'polypeptide(L)'
;MFRINNSEYLEGDQIASKPDEFKVVEYLLGRSDQCLRLSYAYQHMLIHVLVPRTPVTDGAAVPFETLFFDTITKTWGDPQRTNWRRRGKPQSKDQPDEVHQLEEELDRKAKALLPSVIKDHHSKGSQLFVKLDTDPTTGEVRISVVGETFRDIVHATLPFLPASMCPNVPRITLAGIDAYVTCSLADHVVLVDVVIPPATVPIRALLKTFRLPTNSKMAADHAAMVGGPLREAEILSSLPPHANVMPAPLALVTVPDPETSTDLANSEGERLVGMVLPFFSGGDASDLQHFLSVEDGLRHCYEFTSGLLHIYSHGVVMDDISMKNAVLSAPPPNNRMIVIDLEPVNMYRNLDGDPAPEVSGHWTVSMRDGQLHYSHTEARTVDADAVRSELAAMPEAIERLDVFNVGCALSQLVQCSVEFPWMERCTYDHVHIAGPKMHAYTPTKKELQMPSAFKDLVRRCCTYDPRDRPLLKEIVEVLKQWA
;
A
#
# COMPACT_ATOMS: atom_id res chain seq x y z
N MET A 1 0.56 1.27 -1.25
CA MET A 1 0.22 1.15 0.19
C MET A 1 1.08 0.10 0.89
N PHE A 2 2.10 0.54 1.62
CA PHE A 2 3.06 -0.29 2.36
C PHE A 2 2.57 -0.56 3.79
N ARG A 3 1.92 -1.69 4.06
CA ARG A 3 1.38 -1.97 5.41
C ARG A 3 1.86 -3.29 5.97
N ILE A 4 2.86 -3.24 6.85
CA ILE A 4 3.15 -4.37 7.73
C ILE A 4 2.54 -3.99 9.08
N ASN A 5 1.40 -4.57 9.40
CA ASN A 5 0.66 -4.30 10.62
C ASN A 5 1.50 -4.81 11.80
N ASN A 6 1.83 -3.96 12.77
CA ASN A 6 2.74 -4.27 13.89
C ASN A 6 2.00 -4.74 15.17
N SER A 7 0.72 -5.13 15.09
CA SER A 7 -0.09 -5.46 16.27
C SER A 7 0.33 -6.79 16.93
N GLU A 8 1.03 -6.74 18.07
CA GLU A 8 1.26 -7.73 19.17
C GLU A 8 1.49 -9.23 18.88
N TYR A 9 1.29 -9.73 17.66
CA TYR A 9 1.58 -11.09 17.20
C TYR A 9 3.00 -11.22 16.59
N LEU A 10 3.80 -10.14 16.61
CA LEU A 10 4.87 -9.92 15.62
C LEU A 10 6.32 -9.93 16.08
N GLU A 11 6.64 -10.33 17.32
CA GLU A 11 8.05 -10.68 17.57
C GLU A 11 8.46 -11.93 16.75
N GLY A 12 7.53 -12.84 16.44
CA GLY A 12 7.77 -14.01 15.57
C GLY A 12 7.59 -13.75 14.07
N ASP A 13 6.69 -12.84 13.67
CA ASP A 13 6.34 -12.64 12.25
C ASP A 13 7.41 -11.89 11.46
N GLN A 14 8.28 -11.13 12.12
CA GLN A 14 9.45 -10.50 11.48
C GLN A 14 10.68 -11.40 11.45
N ILE A 15 10.63 -12.63 11.95
CA ILE A 15 11.76 -13.56 11.88
C ILE A 15 11.59 -14.43 10.63
N ALA A 16 12.60 -14.50 9.77
CA ALA A 16 12.59 -15.44 8.67
C ALA A 16 12.60 -16.87 9.22
N SER A 17 11.78 -17.77 8.66
CA SER A 17 11.92 -19.19 8.99
C SER A 17 13.21 -19.75 8.43
N LYS A 18 13.68 -20.87 8.98
CA LYS A 18 14.74 -21.64 8.34
C LYS A 18 14.26 -22.11 6.95
N PRO A 19 15.16 -22.28 5.97
CA PRO A 19 14.78 -22.68 4.62
C PRO A 19 13.93 -23.96 4.55
N ASP A 20 14.22 -24.95 5.40
CA ASP A 20 13.52 -26.23 5.42
C ASP A 20 12.25 -26.25 6.29
N GLU A 21 11.83 -25.09 6.83
CA GLU A 21 10.64 -24.94 7.65
C GLU A 21 9.59 -24.09 6.93
N PHE A 22 8.38 -24.64 6.80
CA PHE A 22 7.24 -23.89 6.29
C PHE A 22 6.81 -22.81 7.28
N LYS A 23 6.74 -21.57 6.81
CA LYS A 23 6.13 -20.46 7.55
C LYS A 23 4.93 -19.92 6.78
N VAL A 24 3.78 -19.83 7.44
CA VAL A 24 2.63 -19.09 6.89
C VAL A 24 2.97 -17.61 6.92
N VAL A 25 2.95 -16.95 5.77
CA VAL A 25 3.22 -15.50 5.65
C VAL A 25 1.97 -14.69 5.36
N GLU A 26 0.91 -15.33 4.85
CA GLU A 26 -0.34 -14.67 4.52
C GLU A 26 -1.51 -15.65 4.40
N TYR A 27 -2.72 -15.15 4.65
CA TYR A 27 -3.94 -15.94 4.53
C TYR A 27 -5.14 -15.06 4.16
N LEU A 28 -5.66 -15.20 2.94
CA LEU A 28 -6.68 -14.34 2.34
C LEU A 28 -7.90 -15.11 1.81
N LEU A 29 -9.08 -14.51 1.90
CA LEU A 29 -10.34 -15.03 1.34
C LEU A 29 -10.91 -14.04 0.31
N GLY A 30 -11.16 -14.51 -0.92
CA GLY A 30 -11.91 -13.81 -1.97
C GLY A 30 -13.29 -14.41 -2.14
N ARG A 31 -14.35 -13.70 -1.72
CA ARG A 31 -15.74 -14.19 -1.85
C ARG A 31 -16.25 -14.13 -3.29
N SER A 32 -15.93 -13.05 -4.02
CA SER A 32 -16.28 -12.93 -5.44
C SER A 32 -15.65 -14.04 -6.28
N ASP A 33 -14.37 -14.33 -6.02
CA ASP A 33 -13.60 -15.36 -6.70
C ASP A 33 -13.91 -16.77 -6.21
N GLN A 34 -14.69 -16.90 -5.13
CA GLN A 34 -14.93 -18.13 -4.39
C GLN A 34 -13.63 -18.90 -4.14
N CYS A 35 -12.58 -18.20 -3.70
CA CYS A 35 -11.26 -18.77 -3.56
C CYS A 35 -10.59 -18.26 -2.28
N LEU A 36 -9.75 -19.08 -1.70
CA LEU A 36 -8.90 -18.74 -0.58
C LEU A 36 -7.43 -18.92 -0.99
N ARG A 37 -6.55 -18.07 -0.47
CA ARG A 37 -5.10 -18.12 -0.73
C ARG A 37 -4.36 -18.23 0.60
N LEU A 38 -3.61 -19.30 0.77
CA LEU A 38 -2.68 -19.51 1.88
C LEU A 38 -1.26 -19.42 1.35
N SER A 39 -0.49 -18.44 1.83
CA SER A 39 0.87 -18.18 1.33
C SER A 39 1.91 -18.68 2.32
N TYR A 40 2.89 -19.44 1.83
CA TYR A 40 4.01 -19.97 2.61
C TYR A 40 5.35 -19.40 2.16
N ALA A 41 6.23 -19.10 3.10
CA ALA A 41 7.66 -19.07 2.85
C ALA A 41 8.23 -20.47 3.11
N TYR A 42 8.91 -21.04 2.10
CA TYR A 42 9.56 -22.36 2.19
C TYR A 42 10.65 -22.48 1.12
N GLN A 43 11.82 -22.99 1.48
CA GLN A 43 12.98 -23.16 0.60
C GLN A 43 13.30 -21.91 -0.24
N HIS A 44 13.33 -20.75 0.41
CA HIS A 44 13.59 -19.45 -0.23
C HIS A 44 12.55 -19.02 -1.29
N MET A 45 11.40 -19.69 -1.38
CA MET A 45 10.29 -19.36 -2.27
C MET A 45 9.09 -18.81 -1.51
N LEU A 46 8.25 -18.05 -2.21
CA LEU A 46 6.90 -17.70 -1.76
C LEU A 46 5.89 -18.57 -2.52
N ILE A 47 5.17 -19.42 -1.81
CA ILE A 47 4.24 -20.38 -2.42
C ILE A 47 2.81 -19.99 -2.05
N HIS A 48 2.01 -19.62 -3.03
CA HIS A 48 0.60 -19.29 -2.90
C HIS A 48 -0.26 -20.53 -3.18
N VAL A 49 -0.82 -21.12 -2.13
CA VAL A 49 -1.76 -22.24 -2.24
C VAL A 49 -3.18 -21.71 -2.42
N LEU A 50 -3.72 -21.88 -3.62
CA LEU A 50 -5.10 -21.57 -3.96
C LEU A 50 -6.02 -22.73 -3.55
N VAL A 51 -7.10 -22.40 -2.84
CA VAL A 51 -8.16 -23.31 -2.41
C VAL A 51 -9.48 -22.78 -3.01
N PRO A 52 -9.75 -23.08 -4.30
CA PRO A 52 -10.96 -22.64 -4.97
C PRO A 52 -12.15 -23.49 -4.53
N ARG A 53 -13.31 -22.86 -4.34
CA ARG A 53 -14.57 -23.55 -4.11
C ARG A 53 -15.00 -24.28 -5.38
N THR A 54 -15.13 -25.60 -5.32
CA THR A 54 -15.63 -26.40 -6.44
C THR A 54 -17.16 -26.51 -6.38
N PRO A 55 -17.91 -26.26 -7.48
CA PRO A 55 -19.35 -26.48 -7.51
C PRO A 55 -19.69 -27.94 -7.21
N VAL A 56 -20.70 -28.16 -6.37
CA VAL A 56 -21.16 -29.50 -5.98
C VAL A 56 -22.49 -29.78 -6.66
N THR A 57 -22.58 -30.93 -7.34
CA THR A 57 -23.84 -31.45 -7.89
C THR A 57 -24.62 -32.21 -6.82
N ASP A 58 -25.94 -32.14 -6.87
CA ASP A 58 -26.82 -32.81 -5.90
C ASP A 58 -26.49 -34.31 -5.75
N GLY A 59 -26.28 -34.76 -4.51
CA GLY A 59 -25.98 -36.15 -4.17
C GLY A 59 -24.50 -36.57 -4.28
N ALA A 60 -23.61 -35.70 -4.77
CA ALA A 60 -22.17 -35.98 -4.80
C ALA A 60 -21.51 -35.73 -3.44
N ALA A 61 -20.37 -36.40 -3.19
CA ALA A 61 -19.53 -36.09 -2.04
C ALA A 61 -19.00 -34.65 -2.14
N VAL A 62 -19.01 -33.91 -1.03
CA VAL A 62 -18.53 -32.54 -0.98
C VAL A 62 -16.99 -32.56 -0.96
N PRO A 63 -16.31 -31.95 -1.94
CA PRO A 63 -14.86 -31.83 -1.95
C PRO A 63 -14.32 -31.09 -0.72
N PHE A 64 -13.10 -31.41 -0.29
CA PHE A 64 -12.49 -30.77 0.88
C PHE A 64 -12.44 -29.25 0.73
N GLU A 65 -12.00 -28.75 -0.43
CA GLU A 65 -11.89 -27.32 -0.71
C GLU A 65 -13.24 -26.59 -0.64
N THR A 66 -14.33 -27.26 -1.02
CA THR A 66 -15.69 -26.70 -0.94
C THR A 66 -16.20 -26.69 0.49
N LEU A 67 -16.04 -27.80 1.23
CA LEU A 67 -16.39 -27.88 2.64
C LEU A 67 -15.65 -26.79 3.43
N PHE A 68 -14.34 -26.70 3.20
CA PHE A 68 -13.46 -25.71 3.81
C PHE A 68 -13.97 -24.29 3.55
N PHE A 69 -14.12 -23.91 2.27
CA PHE A 69 -14.54 -22.56 1.89
C PHE A 69 -15.91 -22.19 2.50
N ASP A 70 -16.90 -23.08 2.39
CA ASP A 70 -18.27 -22.83 2.84
C ASP A 70 -18.37 -22.73 4.38
N THR A 71 -17.51 -23.43 5.12
CA THR A 71 -17.44 -23.33 6.57
C THR A 71 -16.70 -22.06 7.00
N ILE A 72 -15.54 -21.79 6.42
CA ILE A 72 -14.68 -20.66 6.78
C ILE A 72 -15.33 -19.31 6.47
N THR A 73 -16.01 -19.18 5.33
CA THR A 73 -16.63 -17.91 4.89
C THR A 73 -17.69 -17.38 5.87
N LYS A 74 -18.31 -18.26 6.67
CA LYS A 74 -19.29 -17.87 7.70
C LYS A 74 -18.67 -17.08 8.85
N THR A 75 -17.36 -17.26 9.08
CA THR A 75 -16.62 -16.62 10.17
C THR A 75 -15.73 -15.48 9.70
N TRP A 76 -15.68 -15.22 8.39
CA TRP A 76 -14.72 -14.29 7.79
C TRP A 76 -15.27 -12.87 7.64
N GLY A 77 -15.30 -12.14 8.76
CA GLY A 77 -15.68 -10.72 8.80
C GLY A 77 -17.07 -10.42 8.20
N ASP A 78 -17.28 -9.15 7.81
CA ASP A 78 -18.53 -8.68 7.19
C ASP A 78 -18.81 -9.41 5.85
N PRO A 79 -19.93 -10.16 5.74
CA PRO A 79 -20.26 -10.96 4.56
C PRO A 79 -20.65 -10.13 3.33
N GLN A 80 -21.00 -8.85 3.49
CA GLN A 80 -21.35 -7.97 2.37
C GLN A 80 -20.12 -7.52 1.58
N ARG A 81 -18.92 -7.64 2.14
CA ARG A 81 -17.69 -7.24 1.48
C ARG A 81 -17.13 -8.43 0.70
N THR A 82 -17.05 -8.28 -0.62
CA THR A 82 -16.75 -9.39 -1.53
C THR A 82 -15.29 -9.46 -2.01
N ASN A 83 -14.52 -8.38 -1.81
CA ASN A 83 -13.10 -8.30 -2.14
C ASN A 83 -12.23 -9.22 -1.28
N TRP A 84 -11.00 -9.49 -1.72
CA TRP A 84 -10.00 -10.25 -0.98
C TRP A 84 -9.72 -9.66 0.40
N ARG A 85 -9.71 -10.53 1.42
CA ARG A 85 -9.57 -10.14 2.83
C ARG A 85 -8.66 -11.08 3.59
N ARG A 86 -7.71 -10.51 4.31
CA ARG A 86 -6.88 -11.27 5.26
C ARG A 86 -7.71 -11.80 6.42
N ARG A 87 -7.34 -12.97 6.92
CA ARG A 87 -7.85 -13.49 8.20
C ARG A 87 -7.51 -12.47 9.29
N GLY A 88 -8.53 -11.97 9.99
CA GLY A 88 -8.34 -11.20 11.22
C GLY A 88 -7.76 -12.09 12.34
N LYS A 89 -7.59 -11.57 13.57
CA LYS A 89 -7.01 -12.31 14.71
C LYS A 89 -7.56 -13.76 14.78
N PRO A 90 -6.77 -14.81 14.43
CA PRO A 90 -7.23 -16.20 14.37
C PRO A 90 -7.50 -16.84 15.75
N GLN A 91 -7.41 -16.07 16.83
CA GLN A 91 -7.45 -16.56 18.20
C GLN A 91 -8.35 -15.69 19.09
N SER A 92 -9.49 -15.21 18.58
CA SER A 92 -10.55 -14.90 19.55
C SER A 92 -10.99 -16.24 20.14
N LYS A 93 -11.28 -16.27 21.44
CA LYS A 93 -11.84 -17.46 22.13
C LYS A 93 -13.22 -17.87 21.59
N ASP A 94 -13.67 -17.25 20.49
CA ASP A 94 -14.98 -17.36 19.87
C ASP A 94 -14.91 -18.00 18.47
N GLN A 95 -13.72 -18.43 17.99
CA GLN A 95 -13.61 -19.17 16.74
C GLN A 95 -14.24 -20.56 16.90
N PRO A 96 -15.18 -20.97 16.02
CA PRO A 96 -15.76 -22.31 16.09
C PRO A 96 -14.71 -23.41 15.90
N ASP A 97 -14.77 -24.46 16.73
CA ASP A 97 -13.84 -25.59 16.69
C ASP A 97 -13.72 -26.22 15.30
N GLU A 98 -14.84 -26.32 14.57
CA GLU A 98 -14.89 -26.85 13.21
C GLU A 98 -14.00 -26.04 12.25
N VAL A 99 -13.98 -24.71 12.37
CA VAL A 99 -13.14 -23.85 11.52
C VAL A 99 -11.67 -24.08 11.86
N HIS A 100 -11.34 -24.16 13.15
CA HIS A 100 -9.96 -24.40 13.57
C HIS A 100 -9.43 -25.75 13.07
N GLN A 101 -10.21 -26.83 13.22
CA GLN A 101 -9.85 -28.16 12.73
C GLN A 101 -9.62 -28.17 11.22
N LEU A 102 -10.47 -27.48 10.47
CA LEU A 102 -10.33 -27.36 9.02
C LEU A 102 -9.08 -26.57 8.62
N GLU A 103 -8.74 -25.48 9.32
CA GLU A 103 -7.51 -24.70 9.09
C GLU A 103 -6.25 -25.54 9.36
N GLU A 104 -6.22 -26.27 10.48
CA GLU A 104 -5.13 -27.20 10.78
C GLU A 104 -5.04 -28.33 9.75
N GLU A 105 -6.17 -28.85 9.30
CA GLU A 105 -6.20 -29.88 8.28
C GLU A 105 -5.69 -29.37 6.92
N LEU A 106 -6.06 -28.16 6.51
CA LEU A 106 -5.53 -27.51 5.31
C LEU A 106 -4.01 -27.36 5.42
N ASP A 107 -3.50 -26.80 6.53
CA ASP A 107 -2.07 -26.58 6.73
C ASP A 107 -1.28 -27.89 6.68
N ARG A 108 -1.79 -28.93 7.35
CA ARG A 108 -1.19 -30.26 7.35
C ARG A 108 -1.18 -30.89 5.96
N LYS A 109 -2.29 -30.83 5.21
CA LYS A 109 -2.35 -31.39 3.83
C LYS A 109 -1.42 -30.62 2.90
N ALA A 110 -1.40 -29.29 2.97
CA ALA A 110 -0.53 -28.46 2.15
C ALA A 110 0.95 -28.79 2.40
N LYS A 111 1.40 -28.80 3.66
CA LYS A 111 2.79 -29.12 4.01
C LYS A 111 3.21 -30.54 3.60
N ALA A 112 2.28 -31.50 3.61
CA ALA A 112 2.56 -32.87 3.18
C ALA A 112 2.70 -33.01 1.65
N LEU A 113 1.91 -32.26 0.88
CA LEU A 113 1.83 -32.37 -0.58
C LEU A 113 2.81 -31.44 -1.31
N LEU A 114 3.13 -30.27 -0.74
CA LEU A 114 3.96 -29.26 -1.39
C LEU A 114 5.38 -29.74 -1.76
N PRO A 115 6.15 -30.41 -0.88
CA PRO A 115 7.55 -30.74 -1.17
C PRO A 115 7.76 -31.58 -2.43
N SER A 116 6.85 -32.52 -2.73
CA SER A 116 6.94 -33.33 -3.95
C SER A 116 6.57 -32.54 -5.20
N VAL A 117 5.60 -31.65 -5.10
CA VAL A 117 5.06 -30.85 -6.21
C VAL A 117 6.04 -29.75 -6.65
N ILE A 118 6.74 -29.12 -5.70
CA ILE A 118 7.60 -27.96 -6.00
C ILE A 118 9.04 -28.34 -6.36
N LYS A 119 9.42 -29.62 -6.24
CA LYS A 119 10.81 -30.08 -6.44
C LYS A 119 11.38 -29.67 -7.80
N ASP A 120 10.57 -29.76 -8.85
CA ASP A 120 10.97 -29.44 -10.22
C ASP A 120 10.83 -27.94 -10.55
N HIS A 121 10.24 -27.16 -9.65
CA HIS A 121 10.01 -25.72 -9.78
C HIS A 121 10.85 -24.90 -8.80
N HIS A 122 11.73 -25.55 -8.03
CA HIS A 122 12.51 -24.90 -7.00
C HIS A 122 13.50 -23.89 -7.59
N SER A 123 13.25 -22.60 -7.35
CA SER A 123 14.15 -21.52 -7.72
C SER A 123 14.22 -20.50 -6.59
N LYS A 124 15.44 -20.12 -6.19
CA LYS A 124 15.61 -19.15 -5.10
C LYS A 124 14.89 -17.85 -5.43
N GLY A 125 14.05 -17.37 -4.51
CA GLY A 125 13.28 -16.15 -4.66
C GLY A 125 12.14 -16.20 -5.67
N SER A 126 11.79 -17.37 -6.22
CA SER A 126 10.60 -17.46 -7.07
C SER A 126 9.33 -17.32 -6.25
N GLN A 127 8.27 -16.88 -6.92
CA GLN A 127 6.92 -16.92 -6.38
C GLN A 127 6.09 -17.90 -7.20
N LEU A 128 5.44 -18.85 -6.53
CA LEU A 128 4.76 -19.97 -7.18
C LEU A 128 3.29 -19.99 -6.81
N PHE A 129 2.40 -20.05 -7.79
CA PHE A 129 1.01 -20.43 -7.56
C PHE A 129 0.83 -21.93 -7.70
N VAL A 130 0.17 -22.51 -6.70
CA VAL A 130 -0.29 -23.90 -6.74
C VAL A 130 -1.78 -23.94 -6.41
N LYS A 131 -2.45 -25.00 -6.85
CA LYS A 131 -3.89 -25.20 -6.61
C LYS A 131 -4.10 -26.50 -5.85
N LEU A 132 -4.83 -26.42 -4.75
CA LEU A 132 -5.36 -27.55 -4.03
C LEU A 132 -6.75 -27.91 -4.60
N ASP A 133 -6.95 -29.16 -4.99
CA ASP A 133 -8.25 -29.69 -5.37
C ASP A 133 -8.44 -31.15 -4.93
N THR A 134 -9.69 -31.59 -4.82
CA THR A 134 -10.02 -32.99 -4.56
C THR A 134 -10.20 -33.71 -5.89
N ASP A 135 -9.53 -34.85 -6.08
CA ASP A 135 -9.73 -35.71 -7.24
C ASP A 135 -11.16 -36.27 -7.22
N PRO A 136 -11.98 -36.04 -8.26
CA PRO A 136 -13.38 -36.45 -8.26
C PRO A 136 -13.56 -37.98 -8.34
N THR A 137 -12.51 -38.72 -8.72
CA THR A 137 -12.54 -40.18 -8.88
C THR A 137 -12.12 -40.88 -7.59
N THR A 138 -11.03 -40.41 -6.97
CA THR A 138 -10.46 -41.05 -5.78
C THR A 138 -10.90 -40.41 -4.46
N GLY A 139 -11.39 -39.16 -4.51
CA GLY A 139 -11.67 -38.36 -3.32
C GLY A 139 -10.41 -37.87 -2.60
N GLU A 140 -9.22 -38.10 -3.16
CA GLU A 140 -7.96 -37.66 -2.55
C GLU A 140 -7.68 -36.20 -2.85
N VAL A 141 -7.16 -35.48 -1.87
CA VAL A 141 -6.71 -34.10 -2.03
C VAL A 141 -5.32 -34.11 -2.68
N ARG A 142 -5.14 -33.30 -3.72
CA ARG A 142 -3.88 -33.13 -4.43
C ARG A 142 -3.53 -31.65 -4.56
N ILE A 143 -2.27 -31.37 -4.85
CA ILE A 143 -1.79 -30.05 -5.24
C ILE A 143 -1.17 -30.13 -6.63
N SER A 144 -1.53 -29.18 -7.50
CA SER A 144 -0.96 -29.01 -8.83
C SER A 144 -0.32 -27.64 -8.98
N VAL A 145 0.77 -27.56 -9.74
CA VAL A 145 1.42 -26.28 -10.05
C VAL A 145 0.58 -25.53 -11.08
N VAL A 146 0.27 -24.26 -10.78
CA VAL A 146 -0.39 -23.36 -11.73
C VAL A 146 0.66 -22.66 -12.58
N GLY A 147 1.72 -22.15 -11.96
CA GLY A 147 2.84 -21.51 -12.66
C GLY A 147 3.65 -20.61 -11.73
N GLU A 148 4.86 -20.27 -12.17
CA GLU A 148 5.69 -19.23 -11.55
C GLU A 148 5.10 -17.85 -11.89
N THR A 149 4.91 -17.03 -10.86
CA THR A 149 4.16 -15.78 -10.94
C THR A 149 4.70 -14.85 -12.02
N PHE A 150 6.02 -14.62 -12.05
CA PHE A 150 6.63 -13.60 -12.89
C PHE A 150 7.02 -14.10 -14.27
N ARG A 151 7.24 -15.40 -14.43
CA ARG A 151 7.66 -16.02 -15.70
C ARG A 151 6.51 -16.63 -16.47
N ASP A 152 5.58 -17.30 -15.79
CA ASP A 152 4.52 -18.06 -16.46
C ASP A 152 3.19 -17.30 -16.50
N ILE A 153 2.90 -16.50 -15.47
CA ILE A 153 1.56 -15.89 -15.30
C ILE A 153 1.52 -14.45 -15.81
N VAL A 154 2.45 -13.60 -15.39
CA VAL A 154 2.37 -12.15 -15.63
C VAL A 154 3.44 -11.59 -16.57
N HIS A 155 4.37 -12.43 -17.04
CA HIS A 155 5.56 -12.03 -17.79
C HIS A 155 5.24 -11.04 -18.94
N ALA A 156 4.27 -11.40 -19.79
CA ALA A 156 3.87 -10.60 -20.94
C ALA A 156 3.33 -9.20 -20.57
N THR A 157 2.87 -9.02 -19.33
CA THR A 157 2.34 -7.74 -18.82
C THR A 157 3.38 -6.92 -18.06
N LEU A 158 4.51 -7.53 -17.69
CA LEU A 158 5.57 -6.82 -16.97
C LEU A 158 6.13 -5.68 -17.83
N PRO A 159 6.43 -4.52 -17.23
CA PRO A 159 6.97 -3.38 -17.97
C PRO A 159 8.37 -3.70 -18.46
N PHE A 160 8.68 -3.28 -19.68
CA PHE A 160 10.06 -3.27 -20.16
C PHE A 160 10.87 -2.22 -19.38
N LEU A 161 12.09 -2.57 -18.97
CA LEU A 161 13.00 -1.69 -18.23
C LEU A 161 14.25 -1.37 -19.07
N PRO A 162 14.28 -0.22 -19.78
CA PRO A 162 15.43 0.18 -20.59
C PRO A 162 16.69 0.34 -19.73
N ALA A 163 17.87 -0.02 -20.24
CA ALA A 163 19.15 0.09 -19.52
C ALA A 163 19.46 1.50 -18.99
N SER A 164 18.96 2.54 -19.66
CA SER A 164 19.14 3.95 -19.28
C SER A 164 18.25 4.40 -18.12
N MET A 165 17.23 3.62 -17.75
CA MET A 165 16.30 3.96 -16.69
C MET A 165 16.87 3.58 -15.33
N CYS A 166 16.74 4.51 -14.36
CA CYS A 166 17.28 4.39 -13.01
C CYS A 166 18.77 3.98 -12.99
N PRO A 167 19.66 4.73 -13.68
CA PRO A 167 21.02 4.26 -14.01
C PRO A 167 21.93 4.03 -12.79
N ASN A 168 21.58 4.59 -11.63
CA ASN A 168 22.34 4.46 -10.38
C ASN A 168 21.77 3.39 -9.43
N VAL A 169 20.68 2.71 -9.82
CA VAL A 169 20.04 1.67 -9.02
C VAL A 169 20.48 0.30 -9.56
N PRO A 170 21.07 -0.57 -8.73
CA PRO A 170 21.52 -1.88 -9.18
C PRO A 170 20.32 -2.75 -9.59
N ARG A 171 20.54 -3.61 -10.58
CA ARG A 171 19.56 -4.58 -11.04
C ARG A 171 19.92 -5.96 -10.50
N ILE A 172 18.94 -6.64 -9.92
CA ILE A 172 19.07 -8.00 -9.40
C ILE A 172 17.96 -8.86 -9.98
N THR A 173 18.18 -10.17 -10.03
CA THR A 173 17.10 -11.11 -10.32
C THR A 173 16.43 -11.55 -9.01
N LEU A 174 15.32 -12.28 -9.13
CA LEU A 174 14.66 -12.91 -7.99
C LEU A 174 15.59 -13.76 -7.12
N ALA A 175 16.67 -14.32 -7.68
CA ALA A 175 17.67 -15.09 -6.92
C ALA A 175 18.40 -14.27 -5.84
N GLY A 176 18.35 -12.93 -5.90
CA GLY A 176 18.83 -12.05 -4.85
C GLY A 176 17.98 -12.11 -3.57
N ILE A 177 16.72 -12.57 -3.65
CA ILE A 177 15.86 -12.74 -2.49
C ILE A 177 16.29 -14.00 -1.72
N ASP A 178 16.76 -13.79 -0.49
CA ASP A 178 17.21 -14.86 0.40
C ASP A 178 16.07 -15.45 1.22
N ALA A 179 15.16 -14.64 1.73
CA ALA A 179 14.00 -15.17 2.46
C ALA A 179 12.78 -14.27 2.30
N TYR A 180 11.60 -14.90 2.31
CA TYR A 180 10.33 -14.22 2.47
C TYR A 180 9.92 -14.26 3.94
N VAL A 181 9.66 -13.10 4.53
CA VAL A 181 9.44 -12.98 5.97
C VAL A 181 7.95 -12.83 6.28
N THR A 182 7.27 -11.86 5.67
CA THR A 182 5.83 -11.63 5.84
C THR A 182 5.28 -10.81 4.67
N CYS A 183 3.97 -10.92 4.39
CA CYS A 183 3.29 -10.18 3.34
C CYS A 183 2.32 -9.14 3.92
N SER A 184 2.26 -7.97 3.28
CA SER A 184 1.31 -6.90 3.57
C SER A 184 -0.11 -7.22 3.07
N LEU A 185 -1.12 -6.57 3.66
CA LEU A 185 -2.54 -6.59 3.22
C LEU A 185 -2.75 -6.19 1.75
N ALA A 186 -1.79 -5.50 1.13
CA ALA A 186 -1.78 -5.30 -0.29
C ALA A 186 -0.71 -6.22 -0.89
N ASP A 187 -1.17 -7.25 -1.61
CA ASP A 187 -0.47 -8.39 -2.28
C ASP A 187 0.82 -8.12 -3.08
N HIS A 188 1.40 -6.95 -2.96
CA HIS A 188 2.54 -6.48 -3.73
C HIS A 188 3.63 -5.86 -2.86
N VAL A 189 3.51 -5.89 -1.53
CA VAL A 189 4.60 -5.46 -0.63
C VAL A 189 4.94 -6.58 0.33
N VAL A 190 6.17 -7.08 0.23
CA VAL A 190 6.64 -8.25 0.98
C VAL A 190 7.91 -7.88 1.76
N LEU A 191 7.97 -8.24 3.04
CA LEU A 191 9.19 -8.13 3.83
C LEU A 191 10.12 -9.28 3.45
N VAL A 192 11.35 -8.96 3.07
CA VAL A 192 12.31 -9.93 2.55
C VAL A 192 13.69 -9.73 3.18
N ASP A 193 14.45 -10.81 3.25
CA ASP A 193 15.90 -10.75 3.36
C ASP A 193 16.47 -10.84 1.94
N VAL A 194 17.35 -9.92 1.56
CA VAL A 194 17.84 -9.77 0.18
C VAL A 194 19.33 -9.48 0.13
N VAL A 195 20.02 -10.09 -0.83
CA VAL A 195 21.43 -9.85 -1.12
C VAL A 195 21.53 -8.96 -2.36
N ILE A 196 22.11 -7.77 -2.18
CA ILE A 196 22.32 -6.78 -3.24
C ILE A 196 23.83 -6.68 -3.49
N PRO A 197 24.35 -7.05 -4.66
CA PRO A 197 25.77 -6.93 -4.97
C PRO A 197 26.27 -5.48 -4.80
N PRO A 198 27.52 -5.28 -4.33
CA PRO A 198 28.55 -6.29 -4.08
C PRO A 198 28.47 -6.95 -2.69
N ALA A 199 27.43 -6.68 -1.89
CA ALA A 199 27.29 -7.32 -0.60
C ALA A 199 27.07 -8.84 -0.75
N THR A 200 27.54 -9.59 0.23
CA THR A 200 27.40 -11.06 0.30
C THR A 200 26.51 -11.53 1.45
N VAL A 201 26.11 -10.60 2.33
CA VAL A 201 25.25 -10.86 3.48
C VAL A 201 23.88 -10.25 3.18
N PRO A 202 22.78 -10.95 3.46
CA PRO A 202 21.44 -10.42 3.24
C PRO A 202 21.14 -9.26 4.19
N ILE A 203 20.36 -8.30 3.71
CA ILE A 203 19.78 -7.22 4.49
C ILE A 203 18.26 -7.36 4.53
N ARG A 204 17.64 -6.83 5.59
CA ARG A 204 16.19 -6.73 5.70
C ARG A 204 15.67 -5.57 4.86
N ALA A 205 14.76 -5.84 3.94
CA ALA A 205 14.20 -4.85 3.02
C ALA A 205 12.74 -5.14 2.67
N LEU A 206 12.10 -4.22 1.95
CA LEU A 206 10.76 -4.39 1.38
C LEU A 206 10.90 -4.68 -0.12
N LEU A 207 10.24 -5.72 -0.60
CA LEU A 207 10.02 -5.95 -2.03
C LEU A 207 8.64 -5.39 -2.39
N LYS A 208 8.59 -4.28 -3.14
CA LYS A 208 7.36 -3.77 -3.76
C LYS A 208 7.29 -4.23 -5.22
N THR A 209 6.28 -5.03 -5.54
CA THR A 209 5.95 -5.48 -6.90
C THR A 209 4.71 -4.76 -7.41
N PHE A 210 4.20 -5.14 -8.58
CA PHE A 210 2.84 -4.81 -8.99
C PHE A 210 1.83 -5.70 -8.26
N ARG A 211 0.55 -5.32 -8.29
CA ARG A 211 -0.54 -6.13 -7.73
C ARG A 211 -0.61 -7.49 -8.44
N LEU A 212 -0.23 -8.53 -7.70
CA LEU A 212 -0.32 -9.90 -8.19
C LEU A 212 -1.78 -10.32 -8.36
N PRO A 213 -2.10 -11.13 -9.39
CA PRO A 213 -3.44 -11.68 -9.52
C PRO A 213 -3.74 -12.58 -8.32
N THR A 214 -4.80 -12.25 -7.59
CA THR A 214 -5.15 -12.93 -6.34
C THR A 214 -5.53 -14.40 -6.52
N ASN A 215 -6.08 -14.74 -7.68
CA ASN A 215 -6.55 -16.06 -8.06
C ASN A 215 -5.71 -16.70 -9.19
N SER A 216 -4.47 -16.23 -9.42
CA SER A 216 -3.57 -16.59 -10.54
C SER A 216 -4.07 -16.24 -11.95
N LYS A 217 -5.18 -15.50 -12.10
CA LYS A 217 -5.71 -15.07 -13.40
C LYS A 217 -5.59 -13.56 -13.56
N MET A 218 -5.02 -13.13 -14.67
CA MET A 218 -4.98 -11.72 -15.05
C MET A 218 -6.36 -11.25 -15.50
N ALA A 219 -6.91 -10.23 -14.85
CA ALA A 219 -8.08 -9.51 -15.37
C ALA A 219 -7.63 -8.36 -16.30
N ALA A 220 -8.52 -7.90 -17.18
CA ALA A 220 -8.21 -6.94 -18.24
C ALA A 220 -7.64 -5.59 -17.72
N ASP A 221 -7.99 -5.22 -16.49
CA ASP A 221 -7.53 -4.02 -15.80
C ASP A 221 -6.15 -4.16 -15.15
N HIS A 222 -5.64 -5.40 -14.96
CA HIS A 222 -4.34 -5.62 -14.33
C HIS A 222 -3.19 -5.02 -15.16
N ALA A 223 -3.26 -5.07 -16.49
CA ALA A 223 -2.23 -4.52 -17.36
C ALA A 223 -1.99 -3.00 -17.13
N ALA A 224 -3.04 -2.25 -16.83
CA ALA A 224 -2.92 -0.82 -16.50
C ALA A 224 -2.26 -0.59 -15.12
N MET A 225 -2.39 -1.54 -14.19
CA MET A 225 -1.82 -1.46 -12.84
C MET A 225 -0.34 -1.86 -12.77
N VAL A 226 0.21 -2.50 -13.80
CA VAL A 226 1.60 -2.97 -13.80
C VAL A 226 2.60 -1.83 -14.06
N GLY A 227 2.17 -0.69 -14.63
CA GLY A 227 3.03 0.47 -14.88
C GLY A 227 3.32 1.36 -13.66
N GLY A 228 2.54 1.24 -12.58
CA GLY A 228 2.67 2.07 -11.38
C GLY A 228 4.04 1.96 -10.70
N PRO A 229 4.51 0.74 -10.37
CA PRO A 229 5.82 0.54 -9.74
C PRO A 229 7.01 1.08 -10.55
N LEU A 230 6.94 1.03 -11.89
CA LEU A 230 8.00 1.58 -12.74
C LEU A 230 8.09 3.10 -12.59
N ARG A 231 6.94 3.80 -12.67
CA ARG A 231 6.87 5.26 -12.50
C ARG A 231 7.33 5.70 -11.11
N GLU A 232 6.93 4.97 -10.07
CA GLU A 232 7.39 5.28 -8.71
C GLU A 232 8.91 5.08 -8.58
N ALA A 233 9.47 4.02 -9.17
CA ALA A 233 10.92 3.80 -9.18
C ALA A 233 11.66 4.93 -9.89
N GLU A 234 11.14 5.44 -11.01
CA GLU A 234 11.68 6.61 -11.72
C GLU A 234 11.65 7.86 -10.84
N ILE A 235 10.50 8.17 -10.23
CA ILE A 235 10.33 9.32 -9.34
C ILE A 235 11.35 9.24 -8.19
N LEU A 236 11.36 8.14 -7.44
CA LEU A 236 12.26 7.96 -6.30
C LEU A 236 13.74 8.02 -6.69
N SER A 237 14.09 7.55 -7.89
CA SER A 237 15.47 7.60 -8.40
C SER A 237 15.87 8.99 -8.91
N SER A 238 14.90 9.84 -9.25
CA SER A 238 15.14 11.21 -9.74
C SER A 238 15.28 12.24 -8.62
N LEU A 239 14.68 11.96 -7.46
CA LEU A 239 14.71 12.87 -6.31
C LEU A 239 16.08 12.84 -5.62
N PRO A 240 16.68 14.00 -5.29
CA PRO A 240 17.82 14.03 -4.38
C PRO A 240 17.46 13.45 -3.02
N PRO A 241 18.40 12.81 -2.30
CA PRO A 241 18.12 12.25 -0.98
C PRO A 241 17.61 13.31 0.01
N HIS A 242 16.55 12.97 0.74
CA HIS A 242 15.98 13.80 1.80
C HIS A 242 15.66 12.95 3.03
N ALA A 243 15.82 13.51 4.23
CA ALA A 243 15.67 12.76 5.47
C ALA A 243 14.24 12.24 5.71
N ASN A 244 13.24 12.91 5.12
CA ASN A 244 11.81 12.65 5.32
C ASN A 244 11.09 12.14 4.07
N VAL A 245 11.81 11.66 3.06
CA VAL A 245 11.23 11.06 1.84
C VAL A 245 11.84 9.68 1.66
N MET A 246 11.04 8.71 1.19
CA MET A 246 11.54 7.39 0.78
C MET A 246 12.72 7.60 -0.18
N PRO A 247 13.90 7.04 0.11
CA PRO A 247 15.03 7.19 -0.81
C PRO A 247 14.81 6.37 -2.08
N ALA A 248 15.69 6.57 -3.06
CA ALA A 248 15.77 5.73 -4.25
C ALA A 248 15.79 4.23 -3.88
N PRO A 249 15.21 3.34 -4.72
CA PRO A 249 15.23 1.92 -4.48
C PRO A 249 16.67 1.40 -4.28
N LEU A 250 16.80 0.43 -3.36
CA LEU A 250 18.07 -0.26 -3.12
C LEU A 250 18.48 -1.14 -4.30
N ALA A 251 17.49 -1.70 -5.01
CA ALA A 251 17.67 -2.44 -6.25
C ALA A 251 16.37 -2.50 -7.04
N LEU A 252 16.46 -2.72 -8.35
CA LEU A 252 15.34 -3.14 -9.20
C LEU A 252 15.41 -4.65 -9.40
N VAL A 253 14.26 -5.33 -9.28
CA VAL A 253 14.15 -6.76 -9.51
C VAL A 253 13.67 -7.01 -10.93
N THR A 254 14.42 -7.76 -11.71
CA THR A 254 14.14 -8.03 -13.12
C THR A 254 14.04 -9.52 -13.44
N VAL A 255 13.37 -9.81 -14.54
CA VAL A 255 13.45 -11.11 -15.24
C VAL A 255 13.87 -10.89 -16.70
N PRO A 256 14.61 -11.83 -17.31
CA PRO A 256 14.95 -11.75 -18.73
C PRO A 256 13.70 -11.67 -19.60
N ASP A 257 13.77 -10.93 -20.70
CA ASP A 257 12.77 -10.97 -21.78
C ASP A 257 13.20 -12.01 -22.84
N PRO A 258 12.63 -13.22 -22.85
CA PRO A 258 13.01 -14.27 -23.81
C PRO A 258 12.52 -13.98 -25.24
N GLU A 259 11.63 -12.99 -25.44
CA GLU A 259 11.25 -12.52 -26.77
C GLU A 259 12.41 -11.73 -27.39
N THR A 260 13.34 -12.49 -27.97
CA THR A 260 14.34 -12.00 -28.92
C THR A 260 13.62 -11.42 -30.13
N SER A 261 13.31 -10.13 -30.05
CA SER A 261 12.90 -9.34 -31.20
C SER A 261 13.93 -9.50 -32.32
N THR A 262 13.44 -9.65 -33.55
CA THR A 262 14.26 -9.58 -34.77
C THR A 262 14.86 -8.18 -35.00
N ASP A 263 14.48 -7.20 -34.18
CA ASP A 263 15.16 -5.91 -34.06
C ASP A 263 16.35 -5.99 -33.09
N LEU A 264 17.55 -5.95 -33.67
CA LEU A 264 18.86 -5.84 -33.00
C LEU A 264 19.00 -4.64 -32.03
N ALA A 265 18.03 -3.73 -31.96
CA ALA A 265 18.02 -2.61 -31.02
C ALA A 265 17.40 -2.96 -29.65
N ASN A 266 16.63 -4.05 -29.54
CA ASN A 266 15.88 -4.44 -28.34
C ASN A 266 16.31 -5.78 -27.73
N SER A 267 17.46 -6.34 -28.14
CA SER A 267 17.85 -7.74 -27.87
C SER A 267 18.40 -8.02 -26.46
N GLU A 268 18.43 -7.04 -25.55
CA GLU A 268 18.86 -7.20 -24.15
C GLU A 268 17.84 -6.63 -23.15
N GLY A 269 16.56 -6.79 -23.48
CA GLY A 269 15.45 -6.35 -22.64
C GLY A 269 15.35 -7.08 -21.31
N GLU A 270 15.19 -6.33 -20.23
CA GLU A 270 14.76 -6.87 -18.94
C GLU A 270 13.33 -6.38 -18.66
N ARG A 271 12.52 -7.22 -18.02
CA ARG A 271 11.20 -6.84 -17.52
C ARG A 271 11.24 -6.59 -16.02
N LEU A 272 10.63 -5.49 -15.58
CA LEU A 272 10.57 -5.11 -14.17
C LEU A 272 9.55 -5.99 -13.43
N VAL A 273 10.01 -6.71 -12.41
CA VAL A 273 9.17 -7.43 -11.46
C VAL A 273 8.73 -6.50 -10.32
N GLY A 274 9.66 -5.67 -9.84
CA GLY A 274 9.43 -4.79 -8.72
C GLY A 274 10.72 -4.10 -8.28
N MET A 275 10.68 -3.51 -7.10
CA MET A 275 11.79 -2.77 -6.51
C MET A 275 12.00 -3.16 -5.06
N VAL A 276 13.27 -3.16 -4.65
CA VAL A 276 13.68 -3.33 -3.26
C VAL A 276 13.80 -1.96 -2.63
N LEU A 277 13.08 -1.74 -1.53
CA LEU A 277 13.02 -0.49 -0.79
C LEU A 277 13.54 -0.71 0.64
N PRO A 278 14.07 0.33 1.30
CA PRO A 278 14.45 0.24 2.71
C PRO A 278 13.28 -0.20 3.58
N PHE A 279 13.57 -1.06 4.55
CA PHE A 279 12.62 -1.39 5.61
C PHE A 279 12.77 -0.42 6.77
N PHE A 280 11.65 0.16 7.20
CA PHE A 280 11.58 1.04 8.37
C PHE A 280 10.84 0.33 9.51
N SER A 281 11.51 0.18 10.65
CA SER A 281 11.01 -0.62 11.77
C SER A 281 10.07 0.14 12.71
N GLY A 282 9.88 1.44 12.50
CA GLY A 282 9.02 2.28 13.35
C GLY A 282 7.52 2.09 13.15
N GLY A 283 7.11 1.42 12.07
CA GLY A 283 5.70 1.16 11.77
C GLY A 283 4.95 2.34 11.13
N ASP A 284 3.63 2.17 10.99
CA ASP A 284 2.73 3.14 10.36
C ASP A 284 2.51 4.36 11.28
N ALA A 285 2.49 5.56 10.68
CA ALA A 285 2.16 6.79 11.37
C ALA A 285 0.74 6.76 12.00
N SER A 286 -0.21 6.07 11.37
CA SER A 286 -1.59 5.99 11.87
C SER A 286 -1.71 5.25 13.20
N ASP A 287 -0.82 4.29 13.47
CA ASP A 287 -0.86 3.47 14.68
C ASP A 287 -0.40 4.22 15.93
N LEU A 288 0.20 5.41 15.75
CA LEU A 288 0.88 6.16 16.80
C LEU A 288 0.06 7.33 17.35
N GLN A 289 -1.04 7.71 16.68
CA GLN A 289 -1.82 8.91 17.03
C GLN A 289 -2.22 8.96 18.51
N HIS A 290 -2.45 7.80 19.13
CA HIS A 290 -2.85 7.65 20.53
C HIS A 290 -1.70 7.72 21.54
N PHE A 291 -0.43 7.56 21.11
CA PHE A 291 0.73 7.44 21.98
C PHE A 291 1.69 8.63 21.91
N LEU A 292 1.58 9.47 20.88
CA LEU A 292 2.47 10.61 20.71
C LEU A 292 2.14 11.76 21.68
N SER A 293 3.18 12.32 22.28
CA SER A 293 3.13 13.62 22.93
C SER A 293 2.76 14.72 21.92
N VAL A 294 2.34 15.90 22.39
CA VAL A 294 2.09 17.05 21.51
C VAL A 294 3.38 17.45 20.77
N GLU A 295 4.52 17.44 21.47
CA GLU A 295 5.83 17.80 20.92
C GLU A 295 6.25 16.87 19.78
N ASP A 296 6.17 15.55 20.00
CA ASP A 296 6.47 14.57 18.95
C ASP A 296 5.54 14.69 17.75
N GLY A 297 4.25 14.94 18.02
CA GLY A 297 3.26 15.17 16.96
C GLY A 297 3.62 16.38 16.09
N LEU A 298 3.98 17.50 16.70
CA LEU A 298 4.37 18.72 15.98
C LEU A 298 5.67 18.54 15.18
N ARG A 299 6.66 17.83 15.74
CA ARG A 299 7.88 17.45 15.03
C ARG A 299 7.57 16.59 13.80
N HIS A 300 6.71 15.58 13.94
CA HIS A 300 6.30 14.75 12.81
C HIS A 300 5.53 15.53 11.74
N CYS A 301 4.71 16.53 12.14
CA CYS A 301 4.07 17.45 11.20
C CYS A 301 5.11 18.23 10.37
N TYR A 302 6.17 18.73 11.02
CA TYR A 302 7.29 19.37 10.33
C TYR A 302 7.97 18.40 9.35
N GLU A 303 8.34 17.21 9.82
CA GLU A 303 9.04 16.20 9.03
C GLU A 303 8.22 15.76 7.80
N PHE A 304 6.92 15.49 7.97
CA PHE A 304 5.98 15.14 6.90
C PHE A 304 5.91 16.26 5.84
N THR A 305 5.66 17.50 6.28
CA THR A 305 5.52 18.64 5.36
C THR A 305 6.84 19.01 4.68
N SER A 306 7.96 18.84 5.38
CA SER A 306 9.31 19.03 4.82
C SER A 306 9.58 18.04 3.69
N GLY A 307 9.17 16.78 3.86
CA GLY A 307 9.22 15.77 2.79
C GLY A 307 8.38 16.16 1.57
N LEU A 308 7.15 16.64 1.77
CA LEU A 308 6.28 17.10 0.68
C LEU A 308 6.86 18.30 -0.06
N LEU A 309 7.38 19.31 0.67
CA LEU A 309 8.04 20.47 0.07
C LEU A 309 9.23 20.03 -0.78
N HIS A 310 10.03 19.07 -0.30
CA HIS A 310 11.16 18.53 -1.08
C HIS A 310 10.68 17.92 -2.40
N ILE A 311 9.65 17.07 -2.38
CA ILE A 311 9.06 16.45 -3.58
C ILE A 311 8.59 17.52 -4.57
N TYR A 312 7.81 18.49 -4.09
CA TYR A 312 7.26 19.58 -4.89
C TYR A 312 8.34 20.49 -5.50
N SER A 313 9.38 20.82 -4.73
CA SER A 313 10.48 21.65 -5.20
C SER A 313 11.29 21.03 -6.34
N HIS A 314 11.16 19.72 -6.54
CA HIS A 314 11.77 18.96 -7.65
C HIS A 314 10.77 18.63 -8.76
N GLY A 315 9.60 19.29 -8.79
CA GLY A 315 8.64 19.18 -9.89
C GLY A 315 7.77 17.92 -9.88
N VAL A 316 7.71 17.22 -8.74
CA VAL A 316 6.85 16.04 -8.56
C VAL A 316 5.63 16.44 -7.72
N VAL A 317 4.45 16.02 -8.15
CA VAL A 317 3.19 16.18 -7.41
C VAL A 317 2.88 14.87 -6.70
N MET A 318 2.49 14.94 -5.43
CA MET A 318 2.07 13.76 -4.67
C MET A 318 0.54 13.64 -4.69
N ASP A 319 0.02 12.62 -5.38
CA ASP A 319 -1.42 12.56 -5.66
C ASP A 319 -2.29 12.04 -4.51
N ASP A 320 -1.68 11.33 -3.55
CA ASP A 320 -2.35 10.65 -2.44
C ASP A 320 -1.75 11.09 -1.10
N ILE A 321 -1.74 12.40 -0.82
CA ILE A 321 -1.25 12.93 0.45
C ILE A 321 -2.14 12.42 1.58
N SER A 322 -1.56 11.59 2.45
CA SER A 322 -2.19 11.08 3.66
C SER A 322 -1.14 10.61 4.67
N MET A 323 -1.48 10.60 5.96
CA MET A 323 -0.69 9.95 7.00
C MET A 323 -0.47 8.46 6.73
N LYS A 324 -1.41 7.80 6.04
CA LYS A 324 -1.28 6.39 5.63
C LYS A 324 -0.15 6.17 4.64
N ASN A 325 0.31 7.24 3.99
CA ASN A 325 1.44 7.26 3.07
C ASN A 325 2.65 7.92 3.76
N ALA A 326 2.77 7.68 5.07
CA ALA A 326 3.95 7.98 5.86
C ALA A 326 4.26 6.87 6.86
N VAL A 327 5.55 6.67 7.16
CA VAL A 327 6.03 5.67 8.13
C VAL A 327 7.09 6.27 9.04
N LEU A 328 7.27 5.68 10.21
CA LEU A 328 8.40 5.99 11.07
C LEU A 328 9.63 5.17 10.71
N SER A 329 10.78 5.84 10.61
CA SER A 329 12.06 5.18 10.31
C SER A 329 12.47 4.09 11.31
N ALA A 330 12.13 4.28 12.58
CA ALA A 330 12.51 3.44 13.72
C ALA A 330 11.50 3.64 14.86
N PRO A 331 11.46 2.77 15.87
CA PRO A 331 10.67 3.02 17.08
C PRO A 331 11.13 4.30 17.80
N PRO A 332 10.22 5.02 18.50
CA PRO A 332 10.58 6.15 19.35
C PRO A 332 11.65 5.77 20.39
N PRO A 333 12.51 6.71 20.85
CA PRO A 333 12.43 8.15 20.58
C PRO A 333 13.25 8.63 19.36
N ASN A 334 14.09 7.78 18.76
CA ASN A 334 15.00 8.18 17.67
C ASN A 334 14.38 7.93 16.28
N ASN A 335 13.10 8.26 16.15
CA ASN A 335 12.31 8.04 14.95
C ASN A 335 12.20 9.33 14.13
N ARG A 336 11.97 9.21 12.82
CA ARG A 336 11.57 10.31 11.93
C ARG A 336 10.46 9.86 11.01
N MET A 337 9.58 10.77 10.63
CA MET A 337 8.53 10.56 9.65
C MET A 337 9.11 10.56 8.25
N ILE A 338 8.76 9.55 7.46
CA ILE A 338 9.16 9.36 6.06
C ILE A 338 7.92 9.33 5.19
N VAL A 339 7.84 10.22 4.21
CA VAL A 339 6.81 10.18 3.15
C VAL A 339 7.11 9.03 2.19
N ILE A 340 6.10 8.22 1.90
CA ILE A 340 6.20 7.01 1.07
C ILE A 340 5.06 6.97 0.03
N ASP A 341 5.05 5.95 -0.83
CA ASP A 341 3.98 5.70 -1.82
C ASP A 341 3.82 6.85 -2.82
N LEU A 342 4.87 7.10 -3.60
CA LEU A 342 4.90 8.14 -4.65
C LEU A 342 4.33 7.62 -5.98
N GLU A 343 3.51 6.57 -5.92
CA GLU A 343 2.83 6.01 -7.08
C GLU A 343 1.74 7.00 -7.55
N PRO A 344 1.75 7.42 -8.83
CA PRO A 344 0.80 8.41 -9.31
C PRO A 344 -0.62 7.85 -9.32
N VAL A 345 -1.58 8.67 -8.88
CA VAL A 345 -3.00 8.29 -8.81
C VAL A 345 -3.81 9.26 -9.67
N ASN A 346 -4.57 8.71 -10.61
CA ASN A 346 -5.31 9.53 -11.59
C ASN A 346 -6.52 10.27 -10.98
N MET A 347 -6.92 9.91 -9.75
CA MET A 347 -8.12 10.42 -9.08
C MET A 347 -7.71 11.13 -7.80
N TYR A 348 -8.28 12.30 -7.56
CA TYR A 348 -8.10 12.99 -6.30
C TYR A 348 -8.70 12.18 -5.14
N ARG A 349 -7.94 12.07 -4.05
CA ARG A 349 -8.38 11.43 -2.81
C ARG A 349 -7.89 12.26 -1.62
N ASN A 350 -8.75 12.39 -0.62
CA ASN A 350 -8.36 12.83 0.72
C ASN A 350 -8.70 11.68 1.68
N LEU A 351 -7.68 10.93 2.12
CA LEU A 351 -7.91 9.75 2.97
C LEU A 351 -8.05 10.10 4.47
N ASP A 352 -7.70 11.33 4.83
CA ASP A 352 -7.64 11.85 6.20
C ASP A 352 -8.70 12.93 6.48
N GLY A 353 -9.58 13.20 5.50
CA GLY A 353 -10.66 14.16 5.61
C GLY A 353 -11.62 14.09 4.42
N ASP A 354 -12.60 14.99 4.42
CA ASP A 354 -13.55 15.13 3.33
C ASP A 354 -12.90 15.84 2.10
N PRO A 355 -13.48 15.75 0.89
CA PRO A 355 -12.90 16.34 -0.31
C PRO A 355 -12.73 17.87 -0.24
N ALA A 356 -11.68 18.38 -0.87
CA ALA A 356 -11.48 19.82 -0.99
C ALA A 356 -12.68 20.52 -1.70
N PRO A 357 -12.94 21.81 -1.39
CA PRO A 357 -13.98 22.60 -2.04
C PRO A 357 -13.95 22.58 -3.57
N GLU A 358 -12.77 22.60 -4.18
CA GLU A 358 -12.55 22.53 -5.62
C GLU A 358 -13.11 21.22 -6.21
N VAL A 359 -12.82 20.09 -5.55
CA VAL A 359 -13.28 18.75 -5.97
C VAL A 359 -14.79 18.61 -5.85
N SER A 360 -15.38 19.34 -4.89
CA SER A 360 -16.83 19.39 -4.68
C SER A 360 -17.54 20.39 -5.62
N GLY A 361 -16.79 21.03 -6.54
CA GLY A 361 -17.32 21.95 -7.54
C GLY A 361 -17.63 23.36 -7.02
N HIS A 362 -17.09 23.76 -5.86
CA HIS A 362 -17.30 25.12 -5.33
C HIS A 362 -16.45 26.18 -6.02
N TRP A 363 -15.35 25.77 -6.64
CA TRP A 363 -14.38 26.66 -7.26
C TRP A 363 -13.98 26.13 -8.62
N THR A 364 -13.96 27.02 -9.60
CA THR A 364 -13.34 26.79 -10.91
C THR A 364 -12.02 27.56 -10.97
N VAL A 365 -11.02 26.94 -11.60
CA VAL A 365 -9.66 27.47 -11.67
C VAL A 365 -9.30 27.68 -13.14
N SER A 366 -8.71 28.83 -13.45
CA SER A 366 -8.30 29.17 -14.82
C SER A 366 -7.04 30.04 -14.83
N MET A 367 -6.30 30.01 -15.93
CA MET A 367 -5.25 30.98 -16.21
C MET A 367 -5.82 32.16 -17.01
N ARG A 368 -5.62 33.38 -16.53
CA ARG A 368 -5.94 34.63 -17.24
C ARG A 368 -4.73 35.53 -17.23
N ASP A 369 -4.26 35.95 -18.41
CA ASP A 369 -3.08 36.80 -18.56
C ASP A 369 -1.83 36.29 -17.82
N GLY A 370 -1.64 34.96 -17.78
CA GLY A 370 -0.53 34.31 -17.07
C GLY A 370 -0.68 34.27 -15.55
N GLN A 371 -1.81 34.69 -15.00
CA GLN A 371 -2.12 34.65 -13.57
C GLN A 371 -3.21 33.63 -13.25
N LEU A 372 -3.11 33.04 -12.07
CA LEU A 372 -4.08 32.09 -11.56
C LEU A 372 -5.35 32.82 -11.09
N HIS A 373 -6.50 32.39 -11.60
CA HIS A 373 -7.79 32.99 -11.28
C HIS A 373 -8.78 31.94 -10.76
N TYR A 374 -9.26 32.16 -9.54
CA TYR A 374 -10.30 31.35 -8.89
C TYR A 374 -11.66 32.02 -9.05
N SER A 375 -12.68 31.24 -9.41
CA SER A 375 -14.07 31.72 -9.53
C SER A 375 -15.00 30.81 -8.74
N HIS A 376 -15.78 31.42 -7.85
CA HIS A 376 -16.80 30.70 -7.09
C HIS A 376 -17.93 30.25 -8.01
N THR A 377 -18.43 29.04 -7.79
CA THR A 377 -19.48 28.43 -8.63
C THR A 377 -20.62 27.93 -7.75
N GLU A 378 -21.86 28.31 -8.10
CA GLU A 378 -23.07 27.80 -7.42
C GLU A 378 -23.51 26.42 -7.95
N ALA A 379 -23.14 26.10 -9.18
CA ALA A 379 -23.36 24.78 -9.79
C ALA A 379 -22.34 23.77 -9.25
N ARG A 380 -22.79 22.90 -8.34
CA ARG A 380 -21.95 21.87 -7.72
C ARG A 380 -21.92 20.61 -8.60
N THR A 381 -20.78 20.36 -9.24
CA THR A 381 -20.47 19.07 -9.86
C THR A 381 -19.24 18.51 -9.17
N VAL A 382 -19.36 17.34 -8.56
CA VAL A 382 -18.22 16.63 -7.97
C VAL A 382 -17.35 16.14 -9.11
N ASP A 383 -16.07 16.49 -9.09
CA ASP A 383 -15.13 16.12 -10.14
C ASP A 383 -13.80 15.61 -9.58
N ALA A 384 -13.85 14.49 -8.88
CA ALA A 384 -12.64 13.87 -8.34
C ALA A 384 -11.76 13.23 -9.44
N ASP A 385 -12.33 12.91 -10.60
CA ASP A 385 -11.66 12.19 -11.67
C ASP A 385 -10.92 13.12 -12.65
N ALA A 386 -11.44 14.32 -12.94
CA ALA A 386 -10.83 15.22 -13.91
C ALA A 386 -10.01 16.34 -13.27
N VAL A 387 -10.29 16.75 -12.02
CA VAL A 387 -9.67 17.93 -11.40
C VAL A 387 -8.14 17.95 -11.50
N ARG A 388 -7.46 16.82 -11.27
CA ARG A 388 -5.98 16.77 -11.39
C ARG A 388 -5.52 17.01 -12.82
N SER A 389 -6.22 16.46 -13.81
CA SER A 389 -5.90 16.67 -15.22
C SER A 389 -6.17 18.11 -15.67
N GLU A 390 -7.24 18.72 -15.18
CA GLU A 390 -7.57 20.13 -15.47
C GLU A 390 -6.55 21.09 -14.86
N LEU A 391 -6.06 20.78 -13.66
CA LEU A 391 -5.09 21.60 -12.94
C LEU A 391 -3.62 21.33 -13.30
N ALA A 392 -3.33 20.30 -14.11
CA ALA A 392 -1.96 19.84 -14.38
C ALA A 392 -1.01 20.95 -14.91
N ALA A 393 -1.55 21.94 -15.64
CA ALA A 393 -0.78 23.07 -16.17
C ALA A 393 -0.67 24.26 -15.19
N MET A 394 -1.21 24.14 -13.97
CA MET A 394 -1.30 25.21 -12.97
C MET A 394 -0.69 24.74 -11.63
N PRO A 395 0.66 24.73 -11.49
CA PRO A 395 1.34 24.14 -10.34
C PRO A 395 0.90 24.71 -8.98
N GLU A 396 0.70 26.03 -8.89
CA GLU A 396 0.21 26.65 -7.66
C GLU A 396 -1.21 26.19 -7.30
N ALA A 397 -2.07 25.94 -8.29
CA ALA A 397 -3.42 25.44 -8.03
C ALA A 397 -3.41 24.01 -7.51
N ILE A 398 -2.56 23.16 -8.09
CA ILE A 398 -2.31 21.81 -7.60
C ILE A 398 -1.78 21.85 -6.17
N GLU A 399 -0.80 22.70 -5.88
CA GLU A 399 -0.25 22.82 -4.52
C GLU A 399 -1.31 23.28 -3.52
N ARG A 400 -2.15 24.26 -3.87
CA ARG A 400 -3.25 24.72 -2.99
C ARG A 400 -4.33 23.66 -2.78
N LEU A 401 -4.62 22.84 -3.79
CA LEU A 401 -5.51 21.68 -3.67
C LEU A 401 -4.91 20.66 -2.68
N ASP A 402 -3.62 20.35 -2.85
CA ASP A 402 -2.92 19.35 -2.04
C ASP A 402 -2.61 19.86 -0.61
N VAL A 403 -2.46 21.16 -0.41
CA VAL A 403 -2.37 21.79 0.93
C VAL A 403 -3.64 21.55 1.76
N PHE A 404 -4.81 21.40 1.12
CA PHE A 404 -6.02 21.01 1.84
C PHE A 404 -5.85 19.62 2.47
N ASN A 405 -5.32 18.64 1.71
CA ASN A 405 -5.00 17.31 2.22
C ASN A 405 -3.92 17.37 3.30
N VAL A 406 -2.90 18.21 3.14
CA VAL A 406 -1.89 18.45 4.18
C VAL A 406 -2.57 18.89 5.47
N GLY A 407 -3.45 19.89 5.43
CA GLY A 407 -4.17 20.35 6.62
C GLY A 407 -4.97 19.22 7.30
N CYS A 408 -5.66 18.38 6.54
CA CYS A 408 -6.34 17.18 7.07
C CYS A 408 -5.36 16.20 7.71
N ALA A 409 -4.24 15.87 7.05
CA ALA A 409 -3.23 14.99 7.60
C ALA A 409 -2.61 15.54 8.90
N LEU A 410 -2.26 16.84 8.94
CA LEU A 410 -1.74 17.49 10.14
C LEU A 410 -2.74 17.45 11.31
N SER A 411 -4.01 17.77 11.03
CA SER A 411 -5.11 17.69 11.99
C SER A 411 -5.18 16.31 12.64
N GLN A 412 -5.15 15.25 11.83
CA GLN A 412 -5.27 13.89 12.32
C GLN A 412 -4.01 13.41 13.07
N LEU A 413 -2.80 13.77 12.60
CA LEU A 413 -1.53 13.38 13.25
C LEU A 413 -1.48 13.80 14.72
N VAL A 414 -1.99 15.00 15.03
CA VAL A 414 -1.92 15.56 16.37
C VAL A 414 -3.27 15.68 17.08
N GLN A 415 -4.34 15.18 16.45
CA GLN A 415 -5.73 15.23 16.94
C GLN A 415 -6.20 16.68 17.22
N CYS A 416 -5.88 17.58 16.29
CA CYS A 416 -6.33 18.96 16.31
C CYS A 416 -7.60 19.11 15.47
N SER A 417 -8.69 19.61 16.07
CA SER A 417 -9.94 19.75 15.35
C SER A 417 -9.94 20.87 14.31
N VAL A 418 -10.67 20.63 13.23
CA VAL A 418 -10.87 21.59 12.13
C VAL A 418 -12.36 21.68 11.80
N GLU A 419 -12.81 22.89 11.46
CA GLU A 419 -14.22 23.18 11.16
C GLU A 419 -14.40 23.54 9.69
N PHE A 420 -15.32 22.85 9.01
CA PHE A 420 -15.68 23.05 7.60
C PHE A 420 -17.13 23.57 7.49
N PRO A 421 -17.35 24.90 7.58
CA PRO A 421 -18.70 25.50 7.56
C PRO A 421 -19.53 25.25 6.30
N TRP A 422 -18.90 24.89 5.19
CA TRP A 422 -19.56 24.67 3.91
C TRP A 422 -20.08 23.25 3.72
N MET A 423 -19.69 22.30 4.59
CA MET A 423 -20.07 20.90 4.42
C MET A 423 -21.41 20.58 5.08
N GLU A 424 -22.15 19.65 4.46
CA GLU A 424 -23.46 19.21 4.96
C GLU A 424 -23.35 18.00 5.89
N ARG A 425 -22.24 17.25 5.82
CA ARG A 425 -21.88 16.08 6.64
C ARG A 425 -20.35 15.99 6.74
N CYS A 426 -19.82 15.48 7.85
CA CYS A 426 -18.42 15.11 7.99
C CYS A 426 -18.31 13.62 8.34
N THR A 427 -17.22 12.99 7.92
CA THR A 427 -17.02 11.54 8.10
C THR A 427 -15.95 11.19 9.15
N TYR A 428 -15.32 12.20 9.76
CA TYR A 428 -14.10 12.03 10.57
C TYR A 428 -14.21 12.70 11.95
N ASP A 429 -13.62 12.07 12.97
CA ASP A 429 -13.77 12.46 14.38
C ASP A 429 -13.24 13.87 14.71
N HIS A 430 -12.22 14.34 13.99
CA HIS A 430 -11.58 15.65 14.20
C HIS A 430 -11.97 16.70 13.15
N VAL A 431 -12.93 16.38 12.28
CA VAL A 431 -13.46 17.31 11.26
C VAL A 431 -14.92 17.58 11.58
N HIS A 432 -15.26 18.85 11.80
CA HIS A 432 -16.58 19.27 12.25
C HIS A 432 -17.23 20.21 11.24
N ILE A 433 -18.55 20.12 11.07
CA ILE A 433 -19.34 21.13 10.36
C ILE A 433 -19.46 22.39 11.24
N ALA A 434 -19.19 23.58 10.71
CA ALA A 434 -19.58 24.80 11.41
C ALA A 434 -21.04 25.15 11.08
N GLY A 435 -21.95 25.06 12.07
CA GLY A 435 -23.36 25.40 11.89
C GLY A 435 -24.12 25.57 13.22
N PRO A 436 -25.23 26.33 13.24
CA PRO A 436 -25.95 26.73 14.46
C PRO A 436 -26.65 25.59 15.23
N LYS A 437 -26.50 24.32 14.79
CA LYS A 437 -27.19 23.14 15.35
C LYS A 437 -26.24 22.02 15.81
N MET A 438 -24.94 22.26 15.90
CA MET A 438 -23.99 21.22 16.30
C MET A 438 -23.93 21.01 17.82
N HIS A 439 -23.78 19.74 18.22
CA HIS A 439 -23.38 19.38 19.59
C HIS A 439 -22.06 20.08 19.93
N ALA A 440 -21.95 20.67 21.12
CA ALA A 440 -20.75 21.36 21.55
C ALA A 440 -19.54 20.41 21.44
N TYR A 441 -18.64 20.69 20.49
CA TYR A 441 -17.36 20.01 20.43
C TYR A 441 -16.62 20.28 21.73
N THR A 442 -16.18 19.22 22.40
CA THR A 442 -15.39 19.34 23.63
C THR A 442 -13.95 19.01 23.29
N PRO A 443 -13.04 20.00 23.25
CA PRO A 443 -11.64 19.79 22.96
C PRO A 443 -11.01 18.74 23.86
N THR A 444 -10.17 17.89 23.27
CA THR A 444 -9.40 16.92 24.05
C THR A 444 -8.33 17.64 24.89
N LYS A 445 -7.83 16.99 25.95
CA LYS A 445 -6.71 17.53 26.74
C LYS A 445 -5.48 17.81 25.87
N LYS A 446 -5.22 16.96 24.87
CA LYS A 446 -4.12 17.10 23.91
C LYS A 446 -4.30 18.34 23.04
N GLU A 447 -5.52 18.57 22.55
CA GLU A 447 -5.84 19.75 21.76
C GLU A 447 -5.74 21.05 22.57
N LEU A 448 -6.13 21.04 23.85
CA LEU A 448 -5.98 22.21 24.73
C LEU A 448 -4.51 22.60 24.95
N GLN A 449 -3.58 21.65 24.83
CA GLN A 449 -2.14 21.89 24.94
C GLN A 449 -1.50 22.33 23.61
N MET A 450 -2.23 22.25 22.50
CA MET A 450 -1.71 22.57 21.18
C MET A 450 -1.45 24.09 21.04
N PRO A 451 -0.29 24.52 20.50
CA PRO A 451 -0.02 25.92 20.24
C PRO A 451 -1.07 26.56 19.32
N SER A 452 -1.50 27.79 19.63
CA SER A 452 -2.48 28.52 18.80
C SER A 452 -1.98 28.71 17.38
N ALA A 453 -0.70 29.02 17.21
CA ALA A 453 -0.06 29.15 15.89
C ALA A 453 -0.21 27.89 15.03
N PHE A 454 -0.16 26.70 15.63
CA PHE A 454 -0.39 25.45 14.91
C PHE A 454 -1.87 25.27 14.54
N LYS A 455 -2.80 25.55 15.46
CA LYS A 455 -4.24 25.48 15.17
C LYS A 455 -4.63 26.43 14.03
N ASP A 456 -4.08 27.63 14.04
CA ASP A 456 -4.33 28.64 13.01
C ASP A 456 -3.72 28.23 11.66
N LEU A 457 -2.53 27.62 11.66
CA LEU A 457 -1.93 27.04 10.46
C LEU A 457 -2.83 25.96 9.84
N VAL A 458 -3.27 24.97 10.64
CA VAL A 458 -4.13 23.89 10.15
C VAL A 458 -5.45 24.43 9.59
N ARG A 459 -6.07 25.41 10.27
CA ARG A 459 -7.29 26.08 9.77
C ARG A 459 -7.05 26.78 8.43
N ARG A 460 -5.92 27.47 8.28
CA ARG A 460 -5.55 28.13 7.02
C ARG A 460 -5.34 27.11 5.89
N CYS A 461 -4.65 26.00 6.16
CA CYS A 461 -4.49 24.91 5.17
C CYS A 461 -5.84 24.39 4.67
N CYS A 462 -6.82 24.24 5.56
CA CYS A 462 -8.14 23.73 5.21
C CYS A 462 -9.17 24.83 4.91
N THR A 463 -8.77 26.03 4.50
CA THR A 463 -9.74 27.11 4.25
C THR A 463 -10.60 26.85 3.01
N TYR A 464 -11.86 27.29 3.05
CA TYR A 464 -12.81 27.16 1.95
C TYR A 464 -12.31 27.80 0.65
N ASP A 465 -11.75 29.01 0.76
CA ASP A 465 -11.14 29.73 -0.34
C ASP A 465 -9.70 29.23 -0.55
N PRO A 466 -9.36 28.65 -1.72
CA PRO A 466 -8.03 28.13 -1.98
C PRO A 466 -6.92 29.19 -1.92
N ARG A 467 -7.27 30.47 -2.12
CA ARG A 467 -6.31 31.59 -2.13
C ARG A 467 -5.80 31.93 -0.72
N ASP A 468 -6.59 31.64 0.30
CA ASP A 468 -6.23 31.90 1.70
C ASP A 468 -5.32 30.80 2.29
N ARG A 469 -5.22 29.67 1.57
CA ARG A 469 -4.33 28.57 1.95
C ARG A 469 -2.87 28.99 1.78
N PRO A 470 -1.99 28.66 2.74
CA PRO A 470 -0.55 28.85 2.56
C PRO A 470 0.00 27.91 1.49
N LEU A 471 1.19 28.18 0.99
CA LEU A 471 1.97 27.21 0.21
C LEU A 471 2.86 26.37 1.13
N LEU A 472 3.33 25.20 0.67
CA LEU A 472 4.13 24.26 1.47
C LEU A 472 5.34 24.93 2.12
N LYS A 473 6.00 25.85 1.41
CA LYS A 473 7.13 26.61 1.94
C LYS A 473 6.77 27.41 3.18
N GLU A 474 5.61 28.07 3.19
CA GLU A 474 5.14 28.84 4.36
C GLU A 474 4.79 27.89 5.51
N ILE A 475 4.14 26.76 5.22
CA ILE A 475 3.78 25.75 6.22
C ILE A 475 5.04 25.21 6.92
N VAL A 476 6.06 24.83 6.15
CA VAL A 476 7.33 24.33 6.69
C VAL A 476 8.02 25.37 7.57
N GLU A 477 8.08 26.64 7.15
CA GLU A 477 8.72 27.69 7.96
C GLU A 477 7.99 27.94 9.29
N VAL A 478 6.64 27.85 9.32
CA VAL A 478 5.88 27.91 10.58
C VAL A 478 6.15 26.68 11.45
N LEU A 479 6.20 25.48 10.86
CA LEU A 479 6.38 24.23 11.60
C LEU A 479 7.80 24.06 12.17
N LYS A 480 8.80 24.70 11.55
CA LYS A 480 10.23 24.61 11.90
C LYS A 480 10.55 24.99 13.34
N GLN A 481 9.69 25.76 14.01
CA GLN A 481 9.84 26.10 15.42
C GLN A 481 9.64 24.90 16.37
N TRP A 482 9.10 23.79 15.85
CA TRP A 482 8.87 22.54 16.58
C TRP A 482 9.66 21.35 15.97
N ALA A 483 10.65 21.64 15.13
CA ALA A 483 11.51 20.66 14.46
C ALA A 483 12.56 20.05 15.38
#